data_AF-A0A352VMH9-F1
#
_entry.id   AF-A0A352VMH9-F1
#
_cell.length_a   1.000
_cell.length_b   1.000
_cell.length_c   1.000
_cell.angle_alpha   90.00
_cell.angle_beta   90.00
_cell.angle_gamma   90.00
#
_symmetry.space_group_name_H-M   'P 1'
#
loop_
_entity.id
_entity.type
_entity.pdbx_description
1 polymer ?
#
loop_
_entity_poly.entity_id
_entity_poly.type
_entity_poly.pdbx_seq_one_letter_code
_entity_poly.pdbx_strand_id
1 'polypeptide(L)'
;MDSCSCTGRGIYGLPRQSSARSLRNRPGASGAGSLPRLSPRNSPTANQTLRPPSKPEKGREGMIQIHIRRFSTAVPVAFILLFVVRALGLTELEAQELVSAMGLEQVVRTALGSNLDVIAARLGLREANERVSEARSSVYPTVDFNVGYTRNVSPTVNFLPASIFDPTAGPDDYIGVKFGADNQWTSSVNVEQALFKPSVLVGLGAAGRFKSLQEESVRGQTQVVVTRVRLAYYQLLLSQEQERLTENSLHRVRKSLEETQALHRAGLASEYDVLRLQVELANLEPNVQRARNASMQARRQIAVELDISDQESLEVTGSLAEMDLEDLTANTPANREILAFTGFQGDLGDAVQVASELRSDVRQLALNEDLRRSEMRLEQVSYLPEVTLFGNYIINAQDNGSPNFFARGDGQRAYTRLVGVRVSLPIFQGFRRDARIDQKRALVRQAEAQTEKGIDQAVAQAKGLVEATDEAHQRARGQRLAVRQAERGFEIASAQYREGLSSQLELTDSEVALRQSEFNYAQAVYDYLVARAQLDEATGRVPLVDVDAQGDRF
;
A
#
# COMPACT_ATOMS: atom_id res chain seq x y z
N MET A 1 51.07 -15.09 -56.22
CA MET A 1 50.87 -13.65 -56.48
C MET A 1 50.22 -12.96 -55.29
N ASP A 2 50.93 -12.40 -54.30
CA ASP A 2 52.23 -12.67 -53.64
C ASP A 2 52.33 -11.63 -52.50
N SER A 3 52.63 -11.97 -51.25
CA SER A 3 53.98 -11.95 -50.61
C SER A 3 54.85 -10.73 -51.02
N CYS A 4 55.45 -9.92 -50.14
CA CYS A 4 55.95 -10.05 -48.76
C CYS A 4 55.76 -8.71 -47.96
N SER A 5 55.96 -8.55 -46.64
CA SER A 5 57.10 -8.85 -45.73
C SER A 5 58.40 -8.10 -46.07
N CYS A 6 59.29 -7.66 -45.16
CA CYS A 6 59.31 -7.52 -43.68
C CYS A 6 60.20 -6.26 -43.36
N THR A 7 60.70 -5.84 -42.18
CA THR A 7 60.93 -6.35 -40.79
C THR A 7 61.05 -5.09 -39.87
N GLY A 8 61.27 -5.08 -38.55
CA GLY A 8 61.52 -6.14 -37.54
C GLY A 8 61.45 -5.59 -36.09
N ARG A 9 61.28 -6.48 -35.10
CA ARG A 9 62.27 -6.87 -34.05
C ARG A 9 62.77 -5.72 -33.13
N GLY A 10 62.60 -5.75 -31.80
CA GLY A 10 61.85 -6.66 -30.89
C GLY A 10 62.60 -7.00 -29.59
N ILE A 11 62.04 -7.94 -28.77
CA ILE A 11 62.70 -8.70 -27.66
C ILE A 11 62.92 -7.86 -26.37
N TYR A 12 62.57 -8.23 -25.13
CA TYR A 12 61.92 -9.40 -24.47
C TYR A 12 61.00 -8.89 -23.31
N GLY A 13 60.34 -9.64 -22.41
CA GLY A 13 60.26 -11.08 -22.09
C GLY A 13 59.49 -11.33 -20.75
N LEU A 14 59.51 -12.56 -20.21
CA LEU A 14 58.94 -12.99 -18.91
C LEU A 14 59.77 -14.15 -18.32
N PRO A 15 59.57 -14.54 -17.04
CA PRO A 15 59.30 -15.96 -16.79
C PRO A 15 58.21 -16.27 -15.73
N ARG A 16 57.74 -17.53 -15.74
CA ARG A 16 56.87 -18.21 -14.75
C ARG A 16 57.63 -19.36 -14.07
N GLN A 17 57.23 -19.75 -12.85
CA GLN A 17 57.02 -21.14 -12.31
C GLN A 17 56.75 -21.02 -10.77
N SER A 18 55.95 -21.82 -10.03
CA SER A 18 55.72 -23.29 -9.93
C SER A 18 56.88 -24.05 -9.26
N SER A 19 56.77 -25.02 -8.33
CA SER A 19 55.73 -25.50 -7.36
C SER A 19 56.46 -26.50 -6.36
N ALA A 20 55.91 -27.35 -5.46
CA ALA A 20 54.57 -27.87 -5.11
C ALA A 20 54.51 -28.52 -3.69
N ARG A 21 53.28 -28.77 -3.18
CA ARG A 21 52.79 -29.89 -2.31
C ARG A 21 53.63 -30.51 -1.14
N SER A 22 53.05 -30.41 0.07
CA SER A 22 52.52 -31.52 0.94
C SER A 22 53.43 -32.57 1.64
N LEU A 23 53.31 -32.73 2.99
CA LEU A 23 52.79 -33.95 3.69
C LEU A 23 52.90 -33.96 5.26
N ARG A 24 51.81 -34.40 5.93
CA ARG A 24 51.66 -35.21 7.20
C ARG A 24 52.13 -34.78 8.64
N ASN A 25 51.15 -34.92 9.57
CA ASN A 25 51.15 -35.54 10.94
C ASN A 25 51.75 -34.86 12.22
N ARG A 26 50.83 -34.42 13.12
CA ARG A 26 50.49 -34.90 14.51
C ARG A 26 51.50 -35.76 15.35
N PRO A 27 51.38 -35.87 16.71
CA PRO A 27 50.53 -35.15 17.71
C PRO A 27 51.15 -34.84 19.12
N GLY A 28 50.39 -34.13 20.00
CA GLY A 28 50.49 -34.19 21.48
C GLY A 28 51.44 -33.19 22.19
N ALA A 29 51.38 -32.97 23.52
CA ALA A 29 50.37 -33.28 24.57
C ALA A 29 50.70 -32.52 25.92
N SER A 30 49.76 -32.50 26.89
CA SER A 30 49.89 -31.97 28.28
C SER A 30 50.01 -30.43 28.42
N GLY A 31 49.51 -29.73 29.46
CA GLY A 31 48.73 -30.05 30.68
C GLY A 31 48.87 -28.90 31.72
N ALA A 32 48.13 -28.77 32.83
CA ALA A 32 46.88 -29.39 33.31
C ALA A 32 46.32 -28.61 34.55
N GLY A 33 45.02 -28.74 34.86
CA GLY A 33 44.40 -28.32 36.14
C GLY A 33 43.91 -26.85 36.25
N SER A 34 42.92 -26.52 37.08
CA SER A 34 41.98 -27.36 37.84
C SER A 34 40.67 -26.64 38.24
N LEU A 35 39.55 -27.36 38.17
CA LEU A 35 38.28 -27.06 38.88
C LEU A 35 38.27 -27.83 40.22
N PRO A 36 37.60 -27.35 41.29
CA PRO A 36 36.13 -27.51 41.47
C PRO A 36 35.43 -26.21 41.96
N ARG A 37 34.16 -25.94 41.61
CA ARG A 37 32.90 -26.50 42.16
C ARG A 37 32.80 -26.49 43.70
N LEU A 38 31.89 -25.67 44.24
CA LEU A 38 30.97 -26.05 45.31
C LEU A 38 29.78 -25.07 45.41
N SER A 39 28.65 -25.55 45.93
CA SER A 39 27.39 -24.84 46.17
C SER A 39 26.68 -25.52 47.36
N PRO A 40 25.47 -25.09 47.76
CA PRO A 40 25.08 -23.78 48.29
C PRO A 40 24.61 -23.92 49.77
N ARG A 41 24.19 -22.82 50.41
CA ARG A 41 23.30 -22.65 51.61
C ARG A 41 23.49 -21.20 52.13
N ASN A 42 22.58 -20.53 52.84
CA ASN A 42 21.27 -20.86 53.41
C ASN A 42 20.39 -19.59 53.39
N SER A 43 19.07 -19.74 53.38
CA SER A 43 18.16 -18.76 54.01
C SER A 43 17.74 -19.28 55.40
N PRO A 44 17.22 -18.42 56.29
CA PRO A 44 15.80 -18.55 56.57
C PRO A 44 15.02 -17.24 56.88
N THR A 45 13.74 -17.38 56.63
CA THR A 45 12.53 -16.66 57.07
C THR A 45 12.56 -15.93 58.43
N ALA A 46 11.88 -14.79 58.50
CA ALA A 46 11.14 -14.35 59.70
C ALA A 46 9.90 -13.53 59.31
N ASN A 47 8.72 -13.90 59.84
CA ASN A 47 7.47 -13.15 59.73
C ASN A 47 7.34 -12.17 60.91
N GLN A 48 6.64 -11.04 60.72
CA GLN A 48 5.54 -10.65 61.61
C GLN A 48 4.67 -9.52 61.02
N THR A 49 3.44 -9.41 61.53
CA THR A 49 2.35 -8.56 61.00
C THR A 49 1.58 -7.86 62.13
N LEU A 50 0.62 -6.99 61.77
CA LEU A 50 -0.49 -6.44 62.59
C LEU A 50 -0.26 -5.16 63.45
N ARG A 51 -0.48 -4.02 62.79
CA ARG A 51 -1.53 -2.99 63.05
C ARG A 51 -1.56 -2.15 64.37
N PRO A 52 -2.29 -1.00 64.38
CA PRO A 52 -2.09 0.12 65.32
C PRO A 52 -3.25 0.32 66.35
N PRO A 53 -3.15 1.33 67.23
CA PRO A 53 -3.90 2.61 67.04
C PRO A 53 -2.93 3.85 67.09
N SER A 54 -3.30 5.15 67.07
CA SER A 54 -4.53 5.89 67.40
C SER A 54 -4.69 7.23 66.61
N LYS A 55 -5.78 7.95 66.89
CA LYS A 55 -6.03 9.42 66.73
C LYS A 55 -6.72 9.91 68.04
N PRO A 56 -7.01 11.21 68.34
CA PRO A 56 -7.39 12.34 67.46
C PRO A 56 -6.63 13.67 67.85
N GLU A 57 -7.05 14.94 67.66
CA GLU A 57 -8.37 15.61 67.43
C GLU A 57 -8.25 17.02 66.76
N LYS A 58 -9.41 17.58 66.32
CA LYS A 58 -9.84 18.98 65.97
C LYS A 58 -8.80 20.09 65.60
N GLY A 59 -9.11 21.06 64.72
CA GLY A 59 -10.34 21.35 63.94
C GLY A 59 -10.45 22.83 63.52
N ARG A 60 -11.48 23.18 62.72
CA ARG A 60 -11.84 24.53 62.18
C ARG A 60 -10.90 25.14 61.12
N GLU A 61 -11.33 26.04 60.22
CA GLU A 61 -12.64 26.34 59.55
C GLU A 61 -12.30 27.22 58.31
N GLY A 62 -13.06 27.16 57.21
CA GLY A 62 -12.87 28.06 56.06
C GLY A 62 -13.43 27.55 54.73
N MET A 63 -14.38 28.29 54.15
CA MET A 63 -15.01 27.99 52.85
C MET A 63 -14.32 28.73 51.69
N ILE A 64 -14.41 28.19 50.47
CA ILE A 64 -14.99 28.87 49.29
C ILE A 64 -15.26 27.83 48.17
N GLN A 65 -16.14 28.17 47.23
CA GLN A 65 -16.95 27.22 46.45
C GLN A 65 -16.22 26.47 45.31
N ILE A 66 -16.71 25.25 45.04
CA ILE A 66 -16.47 24.50 43.79
C ILE A 66 -17.65 24.73 42.83
N HIS A 67 -17.38 24.97 41.54
CA HIS A 67 -18.43 25.02 40.52
C HIS A 67 -18.90 23.62 40.10
N ILE A 68 -20.20 23.37 40.22
CA ILE A 68 -20.80 22.04 40.01
C ILE A 68 -21.28 21.89 38.56
N ARG A 69 -20.70 20.95 37.80
CA ARG A 69 -21.41 20.31 36.67
C ARG A 69 -22.26 19.16 37.23
N ARG A 70 -23.57 19.21 37.03
CA ARG A 70 -24.51 18.19 37.51
C ARG A 70 -24.36 16.89 36.68
N PHE A 71 -23.96 15.81 37.33
CA PHE A 71 -24.32 14.47 36.85
C PHE A 71 -25.78 14.19 37.25
N SER A 72 -26.60 13.71 36.31
CA SER A 72 -27.99 13.36 36.58
C SER A 72 -28.12 11.87 36.87
N THR A 73 -28.48 11.51 38.10
CA THR A 73 -28.67 10.12 38.52
C THR A 73 -30.16 9.79 38.62
N ALA A 74 -30.76 9.38 37.50
CA ALA A 74 -32.13 8.87 37.45
C ALA A 74 -32.32 7.86 36.31
N VAL A 75 -32.16 6.56 36.62
CA VAL A 75 -32.48 5.45 35.70
C VAL A 75 -33.43 4.47 36.41
N PRO A 76 -34.76 4.64 36.27
CA PRO A 76 -35.75 3.78 36.93
C PRO A 76 -36.21 2.63 36.02
N VAL A 77 -35.72 1.41 36.33
CA VAL A 77 -36.40 0.09 36.15
C VAL A 77 -36.78 -0.39 34.73
N ALA A 78 -37.10 0.48 33.77
CA ALA A 78 -37.61 0.11 32.44
C ALA A 78 -36.67 -0.81 31.62
N PHE A 79 -35.36 -0.75 31.88
CA PHE A 79 -34.35 -1.53 31.16
C PHE A 79 -34.44 -3.06 31.40
N ILE A 80 -35.00 -3.50 32.52
CA ILE A 80 -35.08 -4.94 32.84
C ILE A 80 -36.23 -5.61 32.09
N LEU A 81 -37.36 -4.91 31.92
CA LEU A 81 -38.52 -5.43 31.17
C LEU A 81 -38.25 -5.52 29.66
N LEU A 82 -37.44 -4.63 29.10
CA LEU A 82 -37.03 -4.69 27.70
C LEU A 82 -36.11 -5.90 27.39
N PHE A 83 -35.37 -6.38 28.39
CA PHE A 83 -34.44 -7.50 28.22
C PHE A 83 -35.12 -8.87 28.14
N VAL A 84 -36.28 -9.03 28.81
CA VAL A 84 -37.04 -10.29 28.79
C VAL A 84 -37.75 -10.51 27.44
N VAL A 85 -38.19 -9.44 26.77
CA VAL A 85 -38.86 -9.55 25.46
C VAL A 85 -37.88 -10.04 24.38
N ARG A 86 -36.58 -9.74 24.48
CA ARG A 86 -35.55 -10.29 23.57
C ARG A 86 -35.25 -11.78 23.79
N ALA A 87 -35.76 -12.42 24.83
CA ALA A 87 -35.59 -13.86 25.06
C ALA A 87 -36.64 -14.73 24.36
N LEU A 88 -37.67 -14.13 23.75
CA LEU A 88 -38.80 -14.83 23.13
C LEU A 88 -38.84 -14.65 21.60
N GLY A 89 -37.97 -15.41 20.92
CA GLY A 89 -38.36 -16.11 19.70
C GLY A 89 -38.90 -15.28 18.53
N LEU A 90 -38.25 -14.17 18.18
CA LEU A 90 -38.15 -13.79 16.77
C LEU A 90 -36.72 -13.99 16.33
N THR A 91 -36.42 -15.20 15.85
CA THR A 91 -35.37 -15.37 14.86
C THR A 91 -35.83 -14.63 13.61
N GLU A 92 -35.33 -13.43 13.42
CA GLU A 92 -35.09 -12.96 12.06
C GLU A 92 -34.23 -14.04 11.40
N LEU A 93 -34.84 -14.81 10.51
CA LEU A 93 -34.09 -15.46 9.47
C LEU A 93 -33.44 -14.31 8.71
N GLU A 94 -32.13 -14.14 8.91
CA GLU A 94 -31.27 -13.74 7.80
C GLU A 94 -31.56 -14.77 6.70
N ALA A 95 -32.51 -14.42 5.84
CA ALA A 95 -32.79 -15.15 4.62
C ALA A 95 -31.51 -15.00 3.81
N GLN A 96 -30.62 -15.98 3.95
CA GLN A 96 -29.28 -16.00 3.37
C GLN A 96 -29.42 -15.52 1.93
N GLU A 97 -28.92 -14.30 1.66
CA GLU A 97 -29.21 -13.64 0.39
C GLU A 97 -28.81 -14.60 -0.73
N LEU A 98 -29.79 -14.95 -1.55
CA LEU A 98 -29.58 -15.86 -2.67
C LEU A 98 -28.49 -15.22 -3.52
N VAL A 99 -27.26 -15.77 -3.45
CA VAL A 99 -26.03 -15.03 -3.81
C VAL A 99 -26.15 -14.58 -5.25
N SER A 100 -26.54 -13.31 -5.41
CA SER A 100 -27.12 -12.86 -6.66
C SER A 100 -25.97 -12.60 -7.60
N ALA A 101 -25.82 -13.50 -8.58
CA ALA A 101 -24.69 -13.55 -9.49
C ALA A 101 -24.33 -12.13 -9.96
N MET A 102 -23.13 -11.70 -9.62
CA MET A 102 -22.81 -10.28 -9.65
C MET A 102 -22.58 -9.79 -11.09
N GLY A 103 -23.07 -8.58 -11.38
CA GLY A 103 -22.64 -7.81 -12.55
C GLY A 103 -21.24 -7.24 -12.35
N LEU A 104 -20.57 -6.90 -13.44
CA LEU A 104 -19.23 -6.28 -13.42
C LEU A 104 -19.22 -4.97 -12.62
N GLU A 105 -20.27 -4.14 -12.74
CA GLU A 105 -20.42 -2.90 -11.99
C GLU A 105 -20.48 -3.17 -10.47
N GLN A 106 -21.22 -4.19 -10.06
CA GLN A 106 -21.38 -4.54 -8.64
C GLN A 106 -20.10 -5.18 -8.05
N VAL A 107 -19.38 -5.98 -8.84
CA VAL A 107 -18.04 -6.49 -8.49
C VAL A 107 -17.07 -5.33 -8.31
N VAL A 108 -17.02 -4.37 -9.24
CA VAL A 108 -16.16 -3.19 -9.15
C VAL A 108 -16.53 -2.30 -7.95
N ARG A 109 -17.82 -2.04 -7.72
CA ARG A 109 -18.31 -1.29 -6.54
C ARG A 109 -17.87 -1.94 -5.23
N THR A 110 -18.00 -3.27 -5.14
CA THR A 110 -17.57 -4.05 -3.97
C THR A 110 -16.06 -3.91 -3.74
N ALA A 111 -15.25 -4.14 -4.77
CA ALA A 111 -13.79 -3.96 -4.68
C ALA A 111 -13.38 -2.55 -4.26
N LEU A 112 -14.01 -1.50 -4.79
CA LEU A 112 -13.72 -0.12 -4.41
C LEU A 112 -14.14 0.23 -2.97
N GLY A 113 -15.00 -0.59 -2.35
CA GLY A 113 -15.34 -0.52 -0.94
C GLY A 113 -14.32 -1.22 -0.03
N SER A 114 -13.94 -2.47 -0.35
CA SER A 114 -13.18 -3.36 0.54
C SER A 114 -11.69 -3.54 0.22
N ASN A 115 -11.23 -3.27 -1.01
CA ASN A 115 -9.90 -3.68 -1.46
C ASN A 115 -8.77 -2.99 -0.68
N LEU A 116 -7.89 -3.81 -0.12
CA LEU A 116 -6.84 -3.38 0.81
C LEU A 116 -5.83 -2.41 0.20
N ASP A 117 -5.54 -2.49 -1.11
CA ASP A 117 -4.64 -1.54 -1.77
C ASP A 117 -5.25 -0.13 -1.84
N VAL A 118 -6.56 -0.04 -2.11
CA VAL A 118 -7.30 1.23 -2.15
C VAL A 118 -7.40 1.82 -0.74
N ILE A 119 -7.64 0.99 0.28
CA ILE A 119 -7.63 1.40 1.69
C ILE A 119 -6.24 1.91 2.10
N ALA A 120 -5.16 1.19 1.75
CA ALA A 120 -3.79 1.61 2.03
C ALA A 120 -3.45 2.96 1.37
N ALA A 121 -3.86 3.17 0.12
CA ALA A 121 -3.69 4.45 -0.56
C ALA A 121 -4.49 5.59 0.12
N ARG A 122 -5.76 5.34 0.49
CA ARG A 122 -6.59 6.30 1.24
C ARG A 122 -5.96 6.67 2.59
N LEU A 123 -5.34 5.71 3.28
CA LEU A 123 -4.58 5.95 4.52
C LEU A 123 -3.30 6.77 4.28
N GLY A 124 -2.58 6.56 3.17
CA GLY A 124 -1.46 7.41 2.74
C GLY A 124 -1.88 8.86 2.46
N LEU A 125 -3.07 9.07 1.90
CA LEU A 125 -3.67 10.41 1.77
C LEU A 125 -4.08 10.98 3.14
N ARG A 126 -4.64 10.17 4.06
CA ARG A 126 -4.93 10.58 5.45
C ARG A 126 -3.65 11.04 6.16
N GLU A 127 -2.54 10.31 5.99
CA GLU A 127 -1.20 10.68 6.49
C GLU A 127 -0.71 12.01 5.90
N ALA A 128 -0.83 12.21 4.58
CA ALA A 128 -0.39 13.44 3.92
C ALA A 128 -1.23 14.67 4.30
N ASN A 129 -2.50 14.50 4.66
CA ASN A 129 -3.29 15.58 5.27
C ASN A 129 -2.70 15.99 6.63
N GLU A 130 -2.32 15.04 7.47
CA GLU A 130 -1.69 15.37 8.76
C GLU A 130 -0.27 15.92 8.64
N ARG A 131 0.51 15.55 7.62
CA ARG A 131 1.76 16.26 7.30
C ARG A 131 1.53 17.73 6.91
N VAL A 132 0.37 18.07 6.34
CA VAL A 132 -0.02 19.48 6.12
C VAL A 132 -0.44 20.16 7.43
N SER A 133 -1.11 19.45 8.34
CA SER A 133 -1.37 19.94 9.72
C SER A 133 -0.06 20.21 10.49
N GLU A 134 0.91 19.29 10.41
CA GLU A 134 2.24 19.41 10.99
C GLU A 134 3.00 20.61 10.39
N ALA A 135 3.03 20.75 9.06
CA ALA A 135 3.67 21.89 8.40
C ALA A 135 3.01 23.24 8.78
N ARG A 136 1.70 23.27 9.02
CA ARG A 136 0.99 24.45 9.55
C ARG A 136 1.37 24.76 11.00
N SER A 137 1.68 23.75 11.82
CA SER A 137 2.08 23.96 13.22
C SER A 137 3.32 24.86 13.35
N SER A 138 4.25 24.80 12.38
CA SER A 138 5.45 25.64 12.31
C SER A 138 5.19 27.14 12.09
N VAL A 139 3.93 27.54 11.83
CA VAL A 139 3.49 28.94 11.70
C VAL A 139 2.90 29.47 13.01
N TYR A 140 2.45 28.59 13.91
CA TYR A 140 1.90 28.94 15.22
C TYR A 140 3.02 29.18 16.26
N PRO A 141 2.72 29.85 17.40
CA PRO A 141 3.71 30.03 18.45
C PRO A 141 3.95 28.71 19.20
N THR A 142 5.21 28.33 19.37
CA THR A 142 5.58 27.25 20.31
C THR A 142 5.59 27.80 21.74
N VAL A 143 5.19 26.97 22.72
CA VAL A 143 5.12 27.35 24.13
C VAL A 143 5.68 26.19 24.97
N ASP A 144 6.92 26.36 25.44
CA ASP A 144 7.68 25.31 26.11
C ASP A 144 7.83 25.62 27.61
N PHE A 145 7.21 24.80 28.47
CA PHE A 145 7.41 24.87 29.92
C PHE A 145 8.49 23.87 30.37
N ASN A 146 9.59 24.40 30.91
CA ASN A 146 10.75 23.66 31.35
C ASN A 146 10.95 23.85 32.85
N VAL A 147 11.27 22.77 33.58
CA VAL A 147 11.62 22.83 35.01
C VAL A 147 12.90 22.04 35.24
N GLY A 148 13.95 22.74 35.66
CA GLY A 148 15.23 22.17 36.07
C GLY A 148 15.40 22.21 37.59
N TYR A 149 16.00 21.14 38.13
CA TYR A 149 16.53 21.10 39.48
C TYR A 149 18.00 20.69 39.44
N THR A 150 18.85 21.48 40.09
CA THR A 150 20.28 21.20 40.23
C THR A 150 20.64 21.24 41.70
N ARG A 151 21.25 20.17 42.22
CA ARG A 151 21.87 20.17 43.55
C ARG A 151 23.39 20.31 43.41
N ASN A 152 23.92 21.42 43.89
CA ASN A 152 25.35 21.70 43.90
C ASN A 152 26.01 20.95 45.06
N VAL A 153 26.33 19.66 44.84
CA VAL A 153 26.93 18.77 45.86
C VAL A 153 28.25 19.33 46.40
N SER A 154 29.00 20.06 45.57
CA SER A 154 30.16 20.87 45.96
C SER A 154 30.05 22.23 45.28
N PRO A 155 29.61 23.30 45.97
CA PRO A 155 29.53 24.64 45.40
C PRO A 155 30.91 25.19 44.99
N THR A 156 30.99 25.82 43.82
CA THR A 156 32.23 26.41 43.29
C THR A 156 32.74 27.53 44.19
N VAL A 157 34.02 27.43 44.57
CA VAL A 157 34.75 28.48 45.30
C VAL A 157 35.48 29.35 44.29
N ASN A 158 35.20 30.65 44.31
CA ASN A 158 35.95 31.66 43.56
C ASN A 158 36.81 32.47 44.53
N PHE A 159 38.05 32.76 44.15
CA PHE A 159 38.96 33.57 44.97
C PHE A 159 38.83 35.04 44.58
N LEU A 160 38.51 35.90 45.55
CA LEU A 160 38.42 37.36 45.39
C LEU A 160 39.50 38.06 46.21
N PRO A 161 40.09 39.18 45.73
CA PRO A 161 41.00 39.99 46.53
C PRO A 161 40.37 40.42 47.86
N ALA A 162 41.08 40.20 48.96
CA ALA A 162 40.62 40.50 50.31
C ALA A 162 40.34 42.00 50.52
N SER A 163 41.05 42.86 49.78
CA SER A 163 40.88 44.31 49.72
C SER A 163 39.49 44.81 49.33
N ILE A 164 38.62 43.93 48.78
CA ILE A 164 37.20 44.21 48.52
C ILE A 164 36.38 44.25 49.82
N PHE A 165 36.81 43.53 50.87
CA PHE A 165 36.07 43.34 52.12
C PHE A 165 36.78 43.95 53.34
N ASP A 166 38.12 44.04 53.30
CA ASP A 166 38.94 44.70 54.31
C ASP A 166 39.94 45.67 53.64
N PRO A 167 39.77 47.01 53.81
CA PRO A 167 40.68 48.01 53.24
C PRO A 167 42.14 47.94 53.72
N THR A 168 42.45 47.10 54.71
CA THR A 168 43.81 46.92 55.27
C THR A 168 44.51 45.64 54.80
N ALA A 169 43.84 44.79 54.02
CA ALA A 169 44.42 43.54 53.49
C ALA A 169 45.48 43.77 52.39
N GLY A 170 46.39 42.81 52.23
CA GLY A 170 47.50 42.88 51.29
C GLY A 170 47.06 42.72 49.81
N PRO A 171 47.91 43.13 48.84
CA PRO A 171 47.59 43.03 47.40
C PRO A 171 47.36 41.60 46.90
N ASP A 172 48.07 40.63 47.48
CA ASP A 172 48.03 39.21 47.11
C ASP A 172 47.16 38.35 48.07
N ASP A 173 46.45 38.97 49.01
CA ASP A 173 45.53 38.26 49.90
C ASP A 173 44.21 37.94 49.17
N TYR A 174 43.83 36.66 49.12
CA TYR A 174 42.59 36.21 48.47
C TYR A 174 41.66 35.46 49.44
N ILE A 175 40.38 35.84 49.43
CA ILE A 175 39.31 35.17 50.18
C ILE A 175 38.55 34.22 49.23
N GLY A 176 38.46 32.95 49.60
CA GLY A 176 37.66 31.96 48.88
C GLY A 176 36.17 32.09 49.18
N VAL A 177 35.40 32.67 48.26
CA VAL A 177 33.96 32.89 48.38
C VAL A 177 33.19 31.86 47.55
N LYS A 178 32.20 31.20 48.17
CA LYS A 178 31.27 30.28 47.47
C LYS A 178 30.16 31.09 46.81
N PHE A 179 29.87 30.82 45.55
CA PHE A 179 28.79 31.47 44.80
C PHE A 179 27.73 30.47 44.35
N GLY A 180 26.47 30.84 44.53
CA GLY A 180 25.31 29.95 44.37
C GLY A 180 25.03 29.12 45.63
N ALA A 181 23.81 28.60 45.74
CA ALA A 181 23.34 27.79 46.86
C ALA A 181 23.42 26.28 46.58
N ASP A 182 23.32 25.45 47.63
CA ASP A 182 23.28 23.98 47.53
C ASP A 182 22.17 23.48 46.59
N ASN A 183 21.05 24.19 46.50
CA ASN A 183 19.90 23.84 45.66
C ASN A 183 19.56 25.01 44.73
N GLN A 184 19.39 24.69 43.44
CA GLN A 184 18.89 25.64 42.45
C GLN A 184 17.71 25.04 41.68
N TRP A 185 16.65 25.83 41.58
CA TRP A 185 15.46 25.58 40.78
C TRP A 185 15.40 26.59 39.64
N THR A 186 15.12 26.11 38.43
CA THR A 186 14.99 26.96 37.24
C THR A 186 13.71 26.57 36.48
N SER A 187 12.65 27.35 36.63
CA SER A 187 11.39 27.13 35.90
C SER A 187 11.24 28.18 34.81
N SER A 188 11.20 27.79 33.54
CA SER A 188 11.05 28.71 32.41
C SER A 188 9.85 28.36 31.53
N VAL A 189 9.03 29.37 31.23
CA VAL A 189 8.11 29.36 30.08
C VAL A 189 8.82 30.11 28.96
N ASN A 190 9.08 29.43 27.85
CA ASN A 190 9.61 30.03 26.64
C ASN A 190 8.51 30.04 25.58
N VAL A 191 8.41 31.13 24.82
CA VAL A 191 7.46 31.28 23.71
C VAL A 191 8.25 31.73 22.49
N GLU A 192 8.17 30.99 21.37
CA GLU A 192 8.77 31.39 20.10
C GLU A 192 7.72 31.48 18.99
N GLN A 193 7.64 32.63 18.32
CA GLN A 193 6.78 32.87 17.16
C GLN A 193 7.66 33.25 15.96
N ALA A 194 7.58 32.47 14.89
CA ALA A 194 8.13 32.86 13.60
C ALA A 194 7.36 34.10 13.08
N LEU A 195 8.03 35.24 12.92
CA LEU A 195 7.44 36.40 12.25
C LEU A 195 7.71 36.35 10.74
N PHE A 196 8.89 35.86 10.36
CA PHE A 196 9.29 35.65 8.97
C PHE A 196 10.34 34.52 8.94
N LYS A 197 9.91 33.29 8.63
CA LYS A 197 10.80 32.15 8.33
C LYS A 197 10.45 31.63 6.93
N PRO A 198 11.11 32.11 5.85
CA PRO A 198 10.79 31.73 4.46
C PRO A 198 10.86 30.23 4.20
N SER A 199 11.74 29.54 4.93
CA SER A 199 11.86 28.10 5.07
C SER A 199 10.50 27.42 5.35
N VAL A 200 9.74 27.93 6.33
CA VAL A 200 8.41 27.42 6.72
C VAL A 200 7.37 27.66 5.63
N LEU A 201 7.39 28.82 4.96
CA LEU A 201 6.44 29.14 3.89
C LEU A 201 6.62 28.23 2.67
N VAL A 202 7.86 27.97 2.27
CA VAL A 202 8.17 27.00 1.19
C VAL A 202 7.85 25.57 1.63
N GLY A 203 8.15 25.21 2.89
CA GLY A 203 7.82 23.90 3.47
C GLY A 203 6.33 23.59 3.47
N LEU A 204 5.48 24.55 3.86
CA LEU A 204 4.02 24.41 3.79
C LEU A 204 3.52 24.23 2.34
N GLY A 205 4.10 24.94 1.38
CA GLY A 205 3.83 24.76 -0.04
C GLY A 205 4.32 23.41 -0.61
N ALA A 206 5.38 22.83 -0.03
CA ALA A 206 5.86 21.49 -0.36
C ALA A 206 4.98 20.39 0.25
N ALA A 207 4.50 20.56 1.48
CA ALA A 207 3.53 19.66 2.12
C ALA A 207 2.21 19.63 1.33
N GLY A 208 1.73 20.78 0.84
CA GLY A 208 0.57 20.85 -0.05
C GLY A 208 0.76 20.06 -1.35
N ARG A 209 1.92 20.16 -2.01
CA ARG A 209 2.26 19.33 -3.18
C ARG A 209 2.35 17.85 -2.85
N PHE A 210 2.92 17.50 -1.70
CA PHE A 210 2.98 16.11 -1.25
C PHE A 210 1.59 15.53 -1.00
N LYS A 211 0.65 16.33 -0.47
CA LYS A 211 -0.76 15.94 -0.42
C LYS A 211 -1.32 15.66 -1.81
N SER A 212 -1.17 16.56 -2.78
CA SER A 212 -1.72 16.31 -4.13
C SER A 212 -1.03 15.18 -4.89
N LEU A 213 0.24 14.88 -4.59
CA LEU A 213 0.89 13.64 -5.01
C LEU A 213 0.19 12.40 -4.44
N GLN A 214 -0.28 12.42 -3.17
CA GLN A 214 -1.08 11.33 -2.62
C GLN A 214 -2.54 11.31 -3.14
N GLU A 215 -3.13 12.45 -3.49
CA GLU A 215 -4.46 12.50 -4.13
C GLU A 215 -4.43 11.78 -5.50
N GLU A 216 -3.39 12.04 -6.31
CA GLU A 216 -3.17 11.36 -7.60
C GLU A 216 -2.63 9.93 -7.43
N SER A 217 -1.99 9.60 -6.29
CA SER A 217 -1.65 8.23 -5.89
C SER A 217 -2.89 7.39 -5.60
N VAL A 218 -3.86 7.93 -4.83
CA VAL A 218 -5.16 7.29 -4.60
C VAL A 218 -5.91 7.09 -5.91
N ARG A 219 -5.94 8.10 -6.79
CA ARG A 219 -6.55 7.97 -8.13
C ARG A 219 -5.87 6.86 -8.95
N GLY A 220 -4.55 6.84 -9.02
CA GLY A 220 -3.78 5.80 -9.72
C GLY A 220 -4.06 4.39 -9.17
N GLN A 221 -3.99 4.19 -7.86
CA GLN A 221 -4.24 2.87 -7.26
C GLN A 221 -5.69 2.42 -7.46
N THR A 222 -6.65 3.35 -7.38
CA THR A 222 -8.07 3.08 -7.71
C THR A 222 -8.21 2.57 -9.14
N GLN A 223 -7.56 3.23 -10.11
CA GLN A 223 -7.59 2.83 -11.53
C GLN A 223 -6.98 1.44 -11.75
N VAL A 224 -5.80 1.18 -11.16
CA VAL A 224 -5.12 -0.13 -11.24
C VAL A 224 -5.99 -1.25 -10.67
N VAL A 225 -6.63 -1.03 -9.51
CA VAL A 225 -7.50 -2.05 -8.87
C VAL A 225 -8.74 -2.32 -9.71
N VAL A 226 -9.40 -1.30 -10.26
CA VAL A 226 -10.57 -1.51 -11.14
C VAL A 226 -10.18 -2.29 -12.40
N THR A 227 -9.05 -1.99 -13.03
CA THR A 227 -8.58 -2.78 -14.18
C THR A 227 -8.22 -4.20 -13.77
N ARG A 228 -7.50 -4.41 -12.65
CA ARG A 228 -7.16 -5.74 -12.12
C ARG A 228 -8.41 -6.60 -11.86
N VAL A 229 -9.46 -5.99 -11.31
CA VAL A 229 -10.78 -6.62 -11.09
C VAL A 229 -11.47 -6.97 -12.41
N ARG A 230 -11.49 -6.07 -13.40
CA ARG A 230 -12.04 -6.36 -14.75
C ARG A 230 -11.32 -7.53 -15.42
N LEU A 231 -9.99 -7.56 -15.37
CA LEU A 231 -9.19 -8.65 -15.92
C LEU A 231 -9.49 -9.99 -15.23
N ALA A 232 -9.61 -10.00 -13.90
CA ALA A 232 -9.99 -11.19 -13.15
C ALA A 232 -11.42 -11.68 -13.48
N TYR A 233 -12.36 -10.74 -13.68
CA TYR A 233 -13.74 -11.04 -14.08
C TYR A 233 -13.80 -11.67 -15.47
N TYR A 234 -13.12 -11.10 -16.46
CA TYR A 234 -13.07 -11.67 -17.82
C TYR A 234 -12.36 -13.04 -17.83
N GLN A 235 -11.33 -13.23 -17.00
CA GLN A 235 -10.63 -14.52 -16.86
C GLN A 235 -11.52 -15.59 -16.21
N LEU A 236 -12.39 -15.22 -15.26
CA LEU A 236 -13.40 -16.12 -14.70
C LEU A 236 -14.42 -16.54 -15.76
N LEU A 237 -14.98 -15.59 -16.52
CA LEU A 237 -15.90 -15.91 -17.62
C LEU A 237 -15.27 -16.84 -18.68
N LEU A 238 -14.00 -16.61 -19.05
CA LEU A 238 -13.28 -17.47 -19.99
C LEU A 238 -13.06 -18.89 -19.43
N SER A 239 -12.73 -19.02 -18.15
CA SER A 239 -12.57 -20.32 -17.48
C SER A 239 -13.89 -21.09 -17.34
N GLN A 240 -14.99 -20.38 -17.03
CA GLN A 240 -16.34 -20.95 -17.01
C GLN A 240 -16.80 -21.39 -18.41
N GLU A 241 -16.41 -20.67 -19.46
CA GLU A 241 -16.73 -21.06 -20.84
C GLU A 241 -15.94 -22.31 -21.27
N GLN A 242 -14.65 -22.40 -20.92
CA GLN A 242 -13.87 -23.63 -21.12
C GLN A 242 -14.46 -24.82 -20.34
N GLU A 243 -14.97 -24.59 -19.12
CA GLU A 243 -15.70 -25.59 -18.33
C GLU A 243 -16.98 -26.04 -19.06
N ARG A 244 -17.86 -25.12 -19.42
CA ARG A 244 -19.11 -25.35 -20.19
C ARG A 244 -18.86 -26.15 -21.47
N LEU A 245 -17.86 -25.76 -22.26
CA LEU A 245 -17.50 -26.42 -23.52
C LEU A 245 -16.99 -27.85 -23.31
N THR A 246 -16.21 -28.09 -22.26
CA THR A 246 -15.67 -29.42 -21.97
C THR A 246 -16.76 -30.36 -21.41
N GLU A 247 -17.68 -29.84 -20.60
CA GLU A 247 -18.82 -30.60 -20.10
C GLU A 247 -19.84 -30.93 -21.19
N ASN A 248 -20.12 -29.98 -22.10
CA ASN A 248 -20.94 -30.24 -23.28
C ASN A 248 -20.31 -31.31 -24.19
N SER A 249 -19.00 -31.25 -24.41
CA SER A 249 -18.25 -32.27 -25.17
C SER A 249 -18.31 -33.64 -24.49
N LEU A 250 -18.12 -33.71 -23.16
CA LEU A 250 -18.29 -34.94 -22.38
C LEU A 250 -19.72 -35.52 -22.47
N HIS A 251 -20.75 -34.68 -22.42
CA HIS A 251 -22.15 -35.10 -22.60
C HIS A 251 -22.42 -35.61 -24.03
N ARG A 252 -21.92 -34.89 -25.05
CA ARG A 252 -22.01 -35.29 -26.47
C ARG A 252 -21.35 -36.65 -26.71
N VAL A 253 -20.12 -36.87 -26.20
CA VAL A 253 -19.38 -38.13 -26.36
C VAL A 253 -20.03 -39.29 -25.58
N ARG A 254 -20.52 -39.07 -24.35
CA ARG A 254 -21.28 -40.09 -23.60
C ARG A 254 -22.54 -40.54 -24.33
N LYS A 255 -23.31 -39.59 -24.88
CA LYS A 255 -24.51 -39.92 -25.68
C LYS A 255 -24.13 -40.66 -26.97
N SER A 256 -23.12 -40.19 -27.70
CA SER A 256 -22.61 -40.86 -28.90
C SER A 256 -22.21 -42.30 -28.58
N LEU A 257 -21.52 -42.54 -27.45
CA LEU A 257 -21.10 -43.88 -27.03
C LEU A 257 -22.30 -44.80 -26.75
N GLU A 258 -23.36 -44.31 -26.11
CA GLU A 258 -24.59 -45.08 -25.89
C GLU A 258 -25.29 -45.45 -27.20
N GLU A 259 -25.40 -44.50 -28.14
CA GLU A 259 -25.97 -44.69 -29.47
C GLU A 259 -25.13 -45.68 -30.30
N THR A 260 -23.81 -45.53 -30.36
CA THR A 260 -22.91 -46.48 -31.05
C THR A 260 -22.92 -47.87 -30.41
N GLN A 261 -23.04 -47.98 -29.08
CA GLN A 261 -23.21 -49.28 -28.41
C GLN A 261 -24.56 -49.95 -28.70
N ALA A 262 -25.62 -49.18 -28.96
CA ALA A 262 -26.88 -49.74 -29.46
C ALA A 262 -26.73 -50.25 -30.90
N LEU A 263 -26.13 -49.46 -31.79
CA LEU A 263 -25.86 -49.85 -33.18
C LEU A 263 -24.93 -51.08 -33.28
N HIS A 264 -23.88 -51.15 -32.46
CA HIS A 264 -22.97 -52.31 -32.43
C HIS A 264 -23.68 -53.60 -32.00
N ARG A 265 -24.56 -53.54 -30.99
CA ARG A 265 -25.42 -54.67 -30.58
C ARG A 265 -26.42 -55.10 -31.67
N ALA A 266 -26.78 -54.19 -32.58
CA ALA A 266 -27.59 -54.48 -33.77
C ALA A 266 -26.76 -54.94 -35.00
N GLY A 267 -25.43 -54.99 -34.89
CA GLY A 267 -24.53 -55.33 -36.00
C GLY A 267 -24.30 -54.19 -37.01
N LEU A 268 -24.68 -52.96 -36.67
CA LEU A 268 -24.66 -51.77 -37.55
C LEU A 268 -23.47 -50.82 -37.31
N ALA A 269 -22.68 -51.02 -36.24
CA ALA A 269 -21.45 -50.28 -35.95
C ALA A 269 -20.32 -51.23 -35.53
N SER A 270 -19.06 -50.82 -35.71
CA SER A 270 -17.91 -51.68 -35.39
C SER A 270 -17.48 -51.57 -33.92
N GLU A 271 -16.76 -52.59 -33.44
CA GLU A 271 -16.11 -52.55 -32.12
C GLU A 271 -15.08 -51.40 -32.03
N TYR A 272 -14.45 -51.05 -33.15
CA TYR A 272 -13.49 -49.96 -33.25
C TYR A 272 -14.12 -48.58 -33.02
N ASP A 273 -15.36 -48.35 -33.51
CA ASP A 273 -16.09 -47.10 -33.27
C ASP A 273 -16.43 -46.93 -31.78
N VAL A 274 -16.86 -48.02 -31.12
CA VAL A 274 -17.13 -48.06 -29.67
C VAL A 274 -15.84 -47.81 -28.88
N LEU A 275 -14.74 -48.49 -29.23
CA LEU A 275 -13.46 -48.36 -28.55
C LEU A 275 -12.87 -46.93 -28.69
N ARG A 276 -12.99 -46.31 -29.86
CA ARG A 276 -12.58 -44.91 -30.09
C ARG A 276 -13.33 -43.95 -29.16
N LEU A 277 -14.65 -44.11 -29.02
CA LEU A 277 -15.45 -43.28 -28.13
C LEU A 277 -15.16 -43.54 -26.63
N GLN A 278 -14.81 -44.77 -26.25
CA GLN A 278 -14.34 -45.07 -24.89
C GLN A 278 -13.01 -44.39 -24.57
N VAL A 279 -12.07 -44.34 -25.53
CA VAL A 279 -10.80 -43.61 -25.38
C VAL A 279 -11.04 -42.11 -25.26
N GLU A 280 -11.89 -41.52 -26.09
CA GLU A 280 -12.19 -40.08 -26.00
C GLU A 280 -12.92 -39.73 -24.70
N LEU A 281 -13.86 -40.57 -24.24
CA LEU A 281 -14.49 -40.42 -22.93
C LEU A 281 -13.46 -40.42 -21.78
N ALA A 282 -12.53 -41.39 -21.79
CA ALA A 282 -11.45 -41.48 -20.79
C ALA A 282 -10.47 -40.29 -20.82
N ASN A 283 -10.33 -39.62 -21.97
CA ASN A 283 -9.57 -38.38 -22.10
C ASN A 283 -10.36 -37.15 -21.63
N LEU A 284 -11.68 -37.09 -21.85
CA LEU A 284 -12.51 -35.94 -21.53
C LEU A 284 -12.84 -35.79 -20.04
N GLU A 285 -13.02 -36.89 -19.31
CA GLU A 285 -13.29 -36.83 -17.86
C GLU A 285 -12.20 -36.09 -17.04
N PRO A 286 -10.89 -36.36 -17.19
CA PRO A 286 -9.85 -35.55 -16.55
C PRO A 286 -9.70 -34.15 -17.16
N ASN A 287 -10.24 -33.88 -18.36
CA ASN A 287 -10.28 -32.52 -18.91
C ASN A 287 -11.36 -31.67 -18.22
N VAL A 288 -12.56 -32.22 -17.97
CA VAL A 288 -13.62 -31.54 -17.21
C VAL A 288 -13.13 -31.19 -15.80
N GLN A 289 -12.46 -32.11 -15.09
CA GLN A 289 -11.93 -31.79 -13.76
C GLN A 289 -10.83 -30.71 -13.80
N ARG A 290 -10.02 -30.65 -14.87
CA ARG A 290 -9.05 -29.55 -15.05
C ARG A 290 -9.73 -28.21 -15.32
N ALA A 291 -10.79 -28.18 -16.13
CA ALA A 291 -11.54 -26.95 -16.41
C ALA A 291 -12.27 -26.43 -15.16
N ARG A 292 -12.97 -27.31 -14.42
CA ARG A 292 -13.55 -27.03 -13.08
C ARG A 292 -12.53 -26.41 -12.12
N ASN A 293 -11.33 -27.00 -12.04
CA ASN A 293 -10.27 -26.49 -11.17
C ASN A 293 -9.79 -25.09 -11.60
N ALA A 294 -9.70 -24.81 -12.91
CA ALA A 294 -9.31 -23.49 -13.42
C ALA A 294 -10.40 -22.41 -13.19
N SER A 295 -11.67 -22.78 -13.36
CA SER A 295 -12.85 -21.97 -13.03
C SER A 295 -12.87 -21.60 -11.55
N MET A 296 -12.70 -22.58 -10.65
CA MET A 296 -12.59 -22.33 -9.20
C MET A 296 -11.34 -21.53 -8.82
N GLN A 297 -10.21 -21.70 -9.50
CA GLN A 297 -9.01 -20.88 -9.27
C GLN A 297 -9.27 -19.40 -9.64
N ALA A 298 -9.93 -19.14 -10.78
CA ALA A 298 -10.31 -17.79 -11.17
C ALA A 298 -11.32 -17.16 -10.20
N ARG A 299 -12.30 -17.94 -9.71
CA ARG A 299 -13.28 -17.50 -8.69
C ARG A 299 -12.59 -17.08 -7.38
N ARG A 300 -11.62 -17.87 -6.92
CA ARG A 300 -10.81 -17.54 -5.73
C ARG A 300 -9.92 -16.31 -5.94
N GLN A 301 -9.35 -16.12 -7.14
CA GLN A 301 -8.54 -14.94 -7.44
C GLN A 301 -9.37 -13.65 -7.37
N ILE A 302 -10.58 -13.62 -7.92
CA ILE A 302 -11.44 -12.43 -7.83
C ILE A 302 -12.02 -12.23 -6.42
N ALA A 303 -12.31 -13.31 -5.67
CA ALA A 303 -12.75 -13.20 -4.29
C ALA A 303 -11.70 -12.52 -3.37
N VAL A 304 -10.40 -12.70 -3.64
CA VAL A 304 -9.30 -11.98 -2.96
C VAL A 304 -9.32 -10.49 -3.27
N GLU A 305 -9.64 -10.08 -4.50
CA GLU A 305 -9.76 -8.66 -4.87
C GLU A 305 -10.95 -7.96 -4.19
N LEU A 306 -11.95 -8.74 -3.78
CA LEU A 306 -13.19 -8.28 -3.15
C LEU A 306 -13.16 -8.37 -1.61
N ASP A 307 -12.10 -8.93 -1.01
CA ASP A 307 -12.00 -9.28 0.41
C ASP A 307 -13.15 -10.18 0.92
N ILE A 308 -13.65 -11.08 0.06
CA ILE A 308 -14.76 -11.99 0.39
C ILE A 308 -14.21 -13.27 1.03
N SER A 309 -14.70 -13.57 2.24
CA SER A 309 -14.29 -14.75 3.01
C SER A 309 -14.77 -16.08 2.41
N ASP A 310 -15.98 -16.11 1.84
CA ASP A 310 -16.50 -17.28 1.12
C ASP A 310 -16.16 -17.16 -0.37
N GLN A 311 -15.06 -17.80 -0.76
CA GLN A 311 -14.54 -17.74 -2.11
C GLN A 311 -15.24 -18.70 -3.09
N GLU A 312 -16.15 -19.55 -2.61
CA GLU A 312 -16.73 -20.64 -3.42
C GLU A 312 -18.16 -20.34 -3.89
N SER A 313 -18.93 -19.54 -3.12
CA SER A 313 -20.30 -19.13 -3.50
C SER A 313 -20.39 -17.91 -4.43
N LEU A 314 -19.27 -17.22 -4.72
CA LEU A 314 -19.24 -16.04 -5.59
C LEU A 314 -19.59 -16.37 -7.05
N GLU A 315 -20.83 -16.14 -7.46
CA GLU A 315 -21.26 -16.21 -8.87
C GLU A 315 -21.15 -14.86 -9.60
N VAL A 316 -20.96 -14.90 -10.91
CA VAL A 316 -20.81 -13.73 -11.81
C VAL A 316 -21.66 -13.91 -13.07
N THR A 317 -21.97 -12.83 -13.77
CA THR A 317 -22.88 -12.83 -14.93
C THR A 317 -22.21 -12.46 -16.26
N GLY A 318 -22.74 -13.03 -17.34
CA GLY A 318 -22.27 -12.82 -18.71
C GLY A 318 -21.82 -14.12 -19.38
N SER A 319 -21.60 -14.06 -20.70
CA SER A 319 -21.09 -15.16 -21.52
C SER A 319 -20.26 -14.60 -22.66
N LEU A 320 -19.01 -15.03 -22.78
CA LEU A 320 -18.11 -14.56 -23.84
C LEU A 320 -18.46 -15.17 -25.21
N ALA A 321 -18.97 -16.40 -25.23
CA ALA A 321 -19.38 -17.08 -26.47
C ALA A 321 -20.67 -16.51 -27.06
N GLU A 322 -21.58 -15.99 -26.23
CA GLU A 322 -22.82 -15.33 -26.65
C GLU A 322 -22.66 -13.81 -26.86
N MET A 323 -21.47 -13.25 -26.60
CA MET A 323 -21.25 -11.81 -26.74
C MET A 323 -21.17 -11.42 -28.21
N ASP A 324 -21.84 -10.34 -28.60
CA ASP A 324 -21.74 -9.76 -29.95
C ASP A 324 -20.99 -8.43 -29.89
N LEU A 325 -19.88 -8.30 -30.61
CA LEU A 325 -19.09 -7.07 -30.68
C LEU A 325 -19.53 -6.11 -31.81
N GLU A 326 -20.39 -6.56 -32.73
CA GLU A 326 -20.94 -5.75 -33.82
C GLU A 326 -22.37 -5.24 -33.51
N ASP A 327 -23.19 -6.02 -32.78
CA ASP A 327 -24.57 -5.66 -32.40
C ASP A 327 -24.81 -5.67 -30.87
N LEU A 328 -24.79 -4.48 -30.27
CA LEU A 328 -25.10 -4.28 -28.84
C LEU A 328 -26.54 -4.67 -28.46
N THR A 329 -27.49 -4.71 -29.41
CA THR A 329 -28.89 -5.05 -29.15
C THR A 329 -29.13 -6.57 -29.08
N ALA A 330 -28.33 -7.36 -29.81
CA ALA A 330 -28.35 -8.82 -29.77
C ALA A 330 -27.84 -9.40 -28.44
N ASN A 331 -27.10 -8.62 -27.65
CA ASN A 331 -26.49 -9.06 -26.40
C ASN A 331 -27.49 -9.21 -25.24
N THR A 332 -27.20 -10.14 -24.31
CA THR A 332 -27.87 -10.23 -23.01
C THR A 332 -27.67 -8.96 -22.16
N PRO A 333 -28.49 -8.70 -21.12
CA PRO A 333 -28.30 -7.54 -20.24
C PRO A 333 -26.91 -7.48 -19.59
N ALA A 334 -26.39 -8.61 -19.10
CA ALA A 334 -25.06 -8.69 -18.50
C ALA A 334 -23.94 -8.45 -19.54
N ASN A 335 -24.06 -8.97 -20.76
CA ASN A 335 -23.09 -8.68 -21.82
C ASN A 335 -23.13 -7.19 -22.25
N ARG A 336 -24.31 -6.57 -22.25
CA ARG A 336 -24.46 -5.12 -22.47
C ARG A 336 -23.80 -4.29 -21.36
N GLU A 337 -23.93 -4.69 -20.10
CA GLU A 337 -23.23 -4.07 -18.97
C GLU A 337 -21.71 -4.12 -19.19
N ILE A 338 -21.16 -5.30 -19.48
CA ILE A 338 -19.73 -5.51 -19.74
C ILE A 338 -19.22 -4.64 -20.90
N LEU A 339 -19.96 -4.59 -22.01
CA LEU A 339 -19.58 -3.82 -23.20
C LEU A 339 -19.75 -2.30 -23.04
N ALA A 340 -20.66 -1.87 -22.15
CA ALA A 340 -20.83 -0.46 -21.79
C ALA A 340 -19.77 0.02 -20.78
N PHE A 341 -19.26 -0.87 -19.91
CA PHE A 341 -18.31 -0.57 -18.83
C PHE A 341 -16.89 -0.26 -19.35
N THR A 342 -16.76 0.88 -20.03
CA THR A 342 -15.56 1.35 -20.76
C THR A 342 -15.52 2.89 -20.72
N GLY A 343 -14.33 3.50 -20.64
CA GLY A 343 -14.21 4.95 -20.39
C GLY A 343 -13.41 5.75 -21.43
N PHE A 344 -12.57 5.10 -22.22
CA PHE A 344 -11.99 5.69 -23.43
C PHE A 344 -12.83 5.34 -24.67
N GLN A 345 -13.25 6.39 -25.40
CA GLN A 345 -13.98 6.32 -26.66
C GLN A 345 -13.47 7.46 -27.55
N GLY A 346 -12.44 7.16 -28.36
CA GLY A 346 -11.72 8.12 -29.21
C GLY A 346 -10.77 7.37 -30.15
N ASP A 347 -10.03 8.09 -30.99
CA ASP A 347 -9.09 7.48 -31.95
C ASP A 347 -7.65 7.29 -31.38
N LEU A 348 -6.71 6.86 -32.23
CA LEU A 348 -5.30 6.66 -31.87
C LEU A 348 -4.59 7.97 -31.47
N GLY A 349 -4.97 9.10 -32.08
CA GLY A 349 -4.46 10.42 -31.74
C GLY A 349 -5.01 10.91 -30.39
N ASP A 350 -6.33 10.78 -30.20
CA ASP A 350 -6.99 11.04 -28.91
C ASP A 350 -6.33 10.22 -27.79
N ALA A 351 -6.12 8.92 -28.01
CA ALA A 351 -5.54 8.00 -27.02
C ALA A 351 -4.14 8.44 -26.58
N VAL A 352 -3.30 8.88 -27.54
CA VAL A 352 -1.93 9.36 -27.29
C VAL A 352 -1.92 10.67 -26.50
N GLN A 353 -2.79 11.63 -26.84
CA GLN A 353 -2.87 12.89 -26.08
C GLN A 353 -3.42 12.63 -24.67
N VAL A 354 -4.54 11.91 -24.56
CA VAL A 354 -5.20 11.62 -23.29
C VAL A 354 -4.29 10.80 -22.34
N ALA A 355 -3.47 9.89 -22.87
CA ALA A 355 -2.47 9.13 -22.09
C ALA A 355 -1.32 9.99 -21.54
N SER A 356 -1.00 11.15 -22.14
CA SER A 356 0.00 12.07 -21.57
C SER A 356 -0.60 13.08 -20.58
N GLU A 357 -1.89 13.42 -20.72
CA GLU A 357 -2.56 14.43 -19.88
C GLU A 357 -3.34 13.88 -18.66
N LEU A 358 -4.00 12.73 -18.78
CA LEU A 358 -4.93 12.21 -17.77
C LEU A 358 -4.38 11.04 -16.94
N ARG A 359 -3.33 10.37 -17.40
CA ARG A 359 -2.78 9.16 -16.80
C ARG A 359 -2.08 9.44 -15.47
N SER A 360 -2.41 8.65 -14.44
CA SER A 360 -2.11 8.99 -13.04
C SER A 360 -0.62 8.86 -12.66
N ASP A 361 0.13 7.93 -13.26
CA ASP A 361 1.58 7.78 -13.03
C ASP A 361 2.40 8.93 -13.63
N VAL A 362 2.10 9.36 -14.85
CA VAL A 362 2.70 10.55 -15.51
C VAL A 362 2.46 11.81 -14.67
N ARG A 363 1.26 11.96 -14.12
CA ARG A 363 0.94 13.07 -13.21
C ARG A 363 1.68 12.98 -11.87
N GLN A 364 1.83 11.78 -11.31
CA GLN A 364 2.66 11.58 -10.11
C GLN A 364 4.14 11.93 -10.36
N LEU A 365 4.67 11.65 -11.56
CA LEU A 365 6.03 12.07 -11.95
C LEU A 365 6.16 13.60 -12.00
N ALA A 366 5.22 14.29 -12.67
CA ALA A 366 5.18 15.76 -12.71
C ALA A 366 5.03 16.39 -11.31
N LEU A 367 4.19 15.80 -10.44
CA LEU A 367 4.04 16.23 -9.04
C LEU A 367 5.30 15.94 -8.20
N ASN A 368 6.06 14.88 -8.50
CA ASN A 368 7.37 14.64 -7.88
C ASN A 368 8.40 15.67 -8.33
N GLU A 369 8.42 16.02 -9.61
CA GLU A 369 9.28 17.08 -10.16
C GLU A 369 9.00 18.42 -9.47
N ASP A 370 7.73 18.84 -9.34
CA ASP A 370 7.38 20.10 -8.67
C ASP A 370 7.65 20.07 -7.15
N LEU A 371 7.66 18.88 -6.54
CA LEU A 371 8.18 18.66 -5.19
C LEU A 371 9.71 18.84 -5.14
N ARG A 372 10.49 18.31 -6.11
CA ARG A 372 11.95 18.55 -6.19
C ARG A 372 12.28 20.02 -6.45
N ARG A 373 11.48 20.70 -7.29
CA ARG A 373 11.59 22.16 -7.48
C ARG A 373 11.32 22.91 -6.18
N SER A 374 10.41 22.40 -5.34
CA SER A 374 10.15 22.95 -4.00
C SER A 374 11.29 22.68 -3.00
N GLU A 375 11.91 21.49 -3.04
CA GLU A 375 13.14 21.21 -2.26
C GLU A 375 14.31 22.12 -2.66
N MET A 376 14.48 22.41 -3.96
CA MET A 376 15.50 23.36 -4.44
C MET A 376 15.20 24.78 -3.95
N ARG A 377 13.93 25.21 -4.00
CA ARG A 377 13.48 26.51 -3.46
C ARG A 377 13.74 26.62 -1.96
N LEU A 378 13.63 25.53 -1.20
CA LEU A 378 13.90 25.53 0.25
C LEU A 378 15.36 25.89 0.58
N GLU A 379 16.32 25.33 -0.15
CA GLU A 379 17.74 25.71 -0.01
C GLU A 379 17.98 27.14 -0.54
N GLN A 380 17.30 27.58 -1.61
CA GLN A 380 17.39 28.95 -2.14
C GLN A 380 16.88 30.02 -1.16
N VAL A 381 15.79 29.79 -0.43
CA VAL A 381 15.31 30.78 0.55
C VAL A 381 16.16 30.88 1.81
N SER A 382 17.13 29.96 2.02
CA SER A 382 18.07 30.02 3.15
C SER A 382 19.16 31.12 3.05
N TYR A 383 19.14 31.92 1.98
CA TYR A 383 19.88 33.20 1.91
C TYR A 383 19.12 34.38 2.53
N LEU A 384 17.82 34.24 2.78
CA LEU A 384 16.99 35.30 3.38
C LEU A 384 17.17 35.31 4.92
N PRO A 385 17.00 36.47 5.58
CA PRO A 385 17.01 36.53 7.03
C PRO A 385 15.77 35.85 7.62
N GLU A 386 15.92 35.20 8.77
CA GLU A 386 14.81 34.72 9.58
C GLU A 386 14.55 35.70 10.74
N VAL A 387 13.29 36.12 10.91
CA VAL A 387 12.83 37.03 11.96
C VAL A 387 11.88 36.30 12.89
N THR A 388 12.17 36.35 14.18
CA THR A 388 11.53 35.54 15.21
C THR A 388 11.25 36.37 16.46
N LEU A 389 10.00 36.44 16.89
CA LEU A 389 9.62 36.98 18.19
C LEU A 389 9.82 35.90 19.26
N PHE A 390 10.49 36.22 20.35
CA PHE A 390 10.66 35.32 21.47
C PHE A 390 10.32 36.00 22.81
N GLY A 391 9.71 35.25 23.72
CA GLY A 391 9.34 35.69 25.05
C GLY A 391 9.69 34.63 26.10
N ASN A 392 10.50 34.98 27.08
CA ASN A 392 10.96 34.06 28.13
C ASN A 392 10.55 34.61 29.51
N TYR A 393 9.86 33.78 30.29
CA TYR A 393 9.60 34.03 31.71
C TYR A 393 10.30 32.96 32.55
N ILE A 394 11.36 33.35 33.25
CA ILE A 394 12.21 32.46 34.03
C ILE A 394 12.08 32.81 35.51
N ILE A 395 11.83 31.79 36.34
CA ILE A 395 11.88 31.85 37.79
C ILE A 395 13.08 31.04 38.23
N ASN A 396 14.11 31.71 38.75
CA ASN A 396 15.25 31.06 39.40
C ASN A 396 15.03 31.15 40.92
N ALA A 397 15.10 30.04 41.63
CA ALA A 397 15.08 30.02 43.09
C ALA A 397 16.34 29.29 43.60
N GLN A 398 17.06 29.92 44.53
CA GLN A 398 18.23 29.34 45.17
C GLN A 398 17.99 29.23 46.68
N ASP A 399 18.34 28.07 47.25
CA ASP A 399 18.03 27.72 48.64
C ASP A 399 19.09 26.76 49.21
N ASN A 400 19.47 26.91 50.48
CA ASN A 400 20.65 26.23 51.05
C ASN A 400 20.28 25.10 52.02
N GLY A 401 21.08 24.03 52.09
CA GLY A 401 20.78 22.85 52.89
C GLY A 401 19.75 21.91 52.24
N SER A 402 18.60 21.70 52.89
CA SER A 402 17.57 20.74 52.47
C SER A 402 16.65 21.32 51.38
N PRO A 403 16.26 20.56 50.34
CA PRO A 403 15.45 21.10 49.24
C PRO A 403 14.02 21.42 49.68
N ASN A 404 13.60 22.70 49.60
CA ASN A 404 12.25 23.14 49.97
C ASN A 404 11.39 23.49 48.75
N PHE A 405 10.81 22.46 48.14
CA PHE A 405 10.05 22.50 46.88
C PHE A 405 8.89 23.53 46.83
N PHE A 406 8.28 23.87 47.98
CA PHE A 406 7.05 24.66 48.04
C PHE A 406 7.10 25.84 49.05
N ALA A 407 8.30 26.28 49.47
CA ALA A 407 8.45 27.41 50.37
C ALA A 407 7.66 28.64 49.89
N ARG A 408 6.92 29.28 50.80
CA ARG A 408 6.40 30.65 50.62
C ARG A 408 7.29 31.72 51.28
N GLY A 409 8.29 31.30 52.05
CA GLY A 409 9.27 32.20 52.65
C GLY A 409 10.32 32.72 51.66
N ASP A 410 10.79 33.92 51.97
CA ASP A 410 12.10 34.59 51.87
C ASP A 410 13.34 33.94 51.18
N GLY A 411 13.28 32.71 50.67
CA GLY A 411 14.32 32.14 49.80
C GLY A 411 14.53 32.97 48.52
N GLN A 412 15.77 33.05 48.04
CA GLN A 412 16.16 34.00 46.99
C GLN A 412 15.56 33.62 45.63
N ARG A 413 14.47 34.31 45.24
CA ARG A 413 13.76 34.14 43.97
C ARG A 413 14.00 35.31 43.02
N ALA A 414 14.71 35.05 41.93
CA ALA A 414 14.89 35.99 40.82
C ALA A 414 13.89 35.68 39.71
N TYR A 415 13.16 36.71 39.27
CA TYR A 415 12.18 36.64 38.18
C TYR A 415 12.71 37.39 36.96
N THR A 416 13.02 36.67 35.88
CA THR A 416 13.44 37.26 34.60
C THR A 416 12.27 37.26 33.64
N ARG A 417 11.91 38.44 33.11
CA ARG A 417 10.93 38.61 32.04
C ARG A 417 11.64 39.24 30.86
N LEU A 418 11.65 38.55 29.73
CA LEU A 418 12.31 39.00 28.51
C LEU A 418 11.33 38.85 27.35
N VAL A 419 11.21 39.88 26.52
CA VAL A 419 10.55 39.82 25.20
C VAL A 419 11.49 40.50 24.22
N GLY A 420 11.72 39.89 23.06
CA GLY A 420 12.64 40.41 22.07
C GLY A 420 12.40 39.84 20.67
N VAL A 421 12.97 40.49 19.67
CA VAL A 421 12.99 40.01 18.29
C VAL A 421 14.40 39.58 17.93
N ARG A 422 14.55 38.35 17.45
CA ARG A 422 15.80 37.78 16.94
C ARG A 422 15.76 37.84 15.42
N VAL A 423 16.79 38.44 14.82
CA VAL A 423 17.05 38.37 13.38
C VAL A 423 18.28 37.50 13.16
N SER A 424 18.17 36.48 12.32
CA SER A 424 19.26 35.57 11.97
C SER A 424 19.52 35.65 10.47
N LEU A 425 20.73 36.04 10.07
CA LEU A 425 21.15 36.09 8.67
C LEU A 425 22.50 35.38 8.50
N PRO A 426 22.53 34.15 7.97
CA PRO A 426 23.78 33.39 7.81
C PRO A 426 24.58 33.90 6.59
N ILE A 427 25.46 34.88 6.81
CA ILE A 427 26.22 35.58 5.75
C ILE A 427 27.13 34.63 4.95
N PHE A 428 27.92 33.79 5.61
CA PHE A 428 28.85 32.87 4.94
C PHE A 428 28.87 31.50 5.63
N GLN A 429 28.89 30.43 4.83
CA GLN A 429 28.84 29.03 5.30
C GLN A 429 29.82 28.11 4.53
N GLY A 430 30.90 28.67 3.94
CA GLY A 430 31.93 27.89 3.24
C GLY A 430 31.40 27.18 1.99
N PHE A 431 30.66 27.89 1.13
CA PHE A 431 30.05 27.39 -0.12
C PHE A 431 29.09 26.19 -0.01
N ARG A 432 28.79 25.74 1.22
CA ARG A 432 27.90 24.60 1.52
C ARG A 432 26.50 24.77 0.94
N ARG A 433 26.00 26.01 0.88
CA ARG A 433 24.64 26.33 0.44
C ARG A 433 24.51 26.28 -1.08
N ASP A 434 25.51 26.81 -1.78
CA ASP A 434 25.62 26.77 -3.24
C ASP A 434 25.71 25.31 -3.73
N ALA A 435 26.59 24.52 -3.09
CA ALA A 435 26.73 23.08 -3.36
C ALA A 435 25.43 22.28 -3.12
N ARG A 436 24.62 22.64 -2.12
CA ARG A 436 23.30 22.03 -1.89
C ARG A 436 22.28 22.41 -2.95
N ILE A 437 22.27 23.67 -3.40
CA ILE A 437 21.40 24.10 -4.50
C ILE A 437 21.76 23.37 -5.78
N ASP A 438 23.06 23.21 -6.08
CA ASP A 438 23.50 22.46 -7.25
C ASP A 438 23.14 20.97 -7.14
N GLN A 439 23.24 20.37 -5.96
CA GLN A 439 22.74 19.01 -5.68
C GLN A 439 21.22 18.90 -5.90
N LYS A 440 20.42 19.84 -5.39
CA LYS A 440 18.97 19.85 -5.61
C LYS A 440 18.61 20.12 -7.09
N ARG A 441 19.39 20.95 -7.81
CA ARG A 441 19.21 21.19 -9.25
C ARG A 441 19.49 19.93 -10.08
N ALA A 442 20.47 19.11 -9.68
CA ALA A 442 20.72 17.81 -10.30
C ALA A 442 19.54 16.85 -10.07
N LEU A 443 18.97 16.81 -8.86
CA LEU A 443 17.77 16.00 -8.56
C LEU A 443 16.51 16.49 -9.32
N VAL A 444 16.37 17.81 -9.53
CA VAL A 444 15.31 18.36 -10.40
C VAL A 444 15.50 17.87 -11.84
N ARG A 445 16.70 17.96 -12.41
CA ARG A 445 16.99 17.43 -13.77
C ARG A 445 16.78 15.93 -13.91
N GLN A 446 17.06 15.17 -12.85
CA GLN A 446 16.76 13.74 -12.81
C GLN A 446 15.25 13.46 -12.82
N ALA A 447 14.45 14.29 -12.15
CA ALA A 447 12.98 14.20 -12.19
C ALA A 447 12.39 14.66 -13.54
N GLU A 448 12.93 15.72 -14.14
CA GLU A 448 12.58 16.19 -15.49
C GLU A 448 12.76 15.05 -16.51
N ALA A 449 13.95 14.44 -16.57
CA ALA A 449 14.25 13.33 -17.51
C ALA A 449 13.46 12.04 -17.21
N GLN A 450 13.10 11.79 -15.95
CA GLN A 450 12.24 10.65 -15.58
C GLN A 450 10.77 10.89 -15.94
N THR A 451 10.32 12.15 -15.96
CA THR A 451 8.98 12.54 -16.42
C THR A 451 8.88 12.45 -17.95
N GLU A 452 9.86 12.97 -18.68
CA GLU A 452 9.99 12.85 -20.14
C GLU A 452 9.94 11.38 -20.57
N LYS A 453 10.78 10.52 -19.99
CA LYS A 453 10.76 9.07 -20.23
C LYS A 453 9.41 8.43 -19.86
N GLY A 454 8.77 8.89 -18.78
CA GLY A 454 7.45 8.40 -18.36
C GLY A 454 6.37 8.68 -19.41
N ILE A 455 6.39 9.88 -20.00
CA ILE A 455 5.49 10.27 -21.10
C ILE A 455 5.75 9.40 -22.34
N ASP A 456 7.00 9.22 -22.76
CA ASP A 456 7.35 8.34 -23.89
C ASP A 456 6.85 6.90 -23.69
N GLN A 457 7.02 6.36 -22.48
CA GLN A 457 6.54 5.02 -22.14
C GLN A 457 5.01 4.93 -22.13
N ALA A 458 4.31 5.94 -21.61
CA ALA A 458 2.85 6.01 -21.63
C ALA A 458 2.30 6.11 -23.07
N VAL A 459 2.91 6.93 -23.92
CA VAL A 459 2.55 7.09 -25.34
C VAL A 459 2.80 5.80 -26.13
N ALA A 460 3.92 5.11 -25.89
CA ALA A 460 4.21 3.83 -26.52
C ALA A 460 3.21 2.73 -26.09
N GLN A 461 2.87 2.66 -24.80
CA GLN A 461 1.89 1.72 -24.28
C GLN A 461 0.48 2.00 -24.84
N ALA A 462 0.05 3.26 -24.90
CA ALA A 462 -1.26 3.62 -25.43
C ALA A 462 -1.42 3.21 -26.91
N LYS A 463 -0.40 3.42 -27.75
CA LYS A 463 -0.41 3.00 -29.16
C LYS A 463 -0.56 1.48 -29.29
N GLY A 464 0.29 0.71 -28.62
CA GLY A 464 0.24 -0.75 -28.67
C GLY A 464 -1.08 -1.34 -28.15
N LEU A 465 -1.75 -0.65 -27.22
CA LEU A 465 -3.06 -1.06 -26.71
C LEU A 465 -4.22 -0.73 -27.66
N VAL A 466 -4.17 0.39 -28.40
CA VAL A 466 -5.12 0.66 -29.49
C VAL A 466 -4.95 -0.36 -30.61
N GLU A 467 -3.71 -0.63 -31.03
CA GLU A 467 -3.37 -1.65 -32.03
C GLU A 467 -3.85 -3.05 -31.62
N ALA A 468 -3.59 -3.47 -30.37
CA ALA A 468 -4.07 -4.75 -29.84
C ALA A 468 -5.60 -4.82 -29.71
N THR A 469 -6.27 -3.69 -29.45
CA THR A 469 -7.74 -3.65 -29.34
C THR A 469 -8.42 -3.82 -30.70
N ASP A 470 -7.93 -3.17 -31.76
CA ASP A 470 -8.43 -3.42 -33.13
C ASP A 470 -8.09 -4.85 -33.59
N GLU A 471 -6.85 -5.31 -33.38
CA GLU A 471 -6.44 -6.65 -33.78
C GLU A 471 -7.33 -7.73 -33.12
N ALA A 472 -7.57 -7.64 -31.81
CA ALA A 472 -8.48 -8.53 -31.10
C ALA A 472 -9.94 -8.43 -31.59
N HIS A 473 -10.41 -7.23 -31.94
CA HIS A 473 -11.75 -7.04 -32.52
C HIS A 473 -11.88 -7.73 -33.89
N GLN A 474 -10.90 -7.56 -34.79
CA GLN A 474 -10.89 -8.25 -36.09
C GLN A 474 -10.73 -9.78 -35.91
N ARG A 475 -9.92 -10.26 -34.94
CA ARG A 475 -9.83 -11.69 -34.60
C ARG A 475 -11.20 -12.23 -34.17
N ALA A 476 -11.89 -11.57 -33.24
CA ALA A 476 -13.19 -11.99 -32.74
C ALA A 476 -14.22 -12.04 -33.88
N ARG A 477 -14.27 -11.00 -34.72
CA ARG A 477 -15.12 -10.95 -35.91
C ARG A 477 -14.92 -12.14 -36.85
N GLY A 478 -13.67 -12.52 -37.10
CA GLY A 478 -13.31 -13.69 -37.90
C GLY A 478 -13.73 -15.02 -37.25
N GLN A 479 -13.42 -15.20 -35.95
CA GLN A 479 -13.77 -16.42 -35.22
C GLN A 479 -15.29 -16.61 -35.10
N ARG A 480 -16.08 -15.53 -35.01
CA ARG A 480 -17.56 -15.59 -35.03
C ARG A 480 -18.12 -16.21 -36.32
N LEU A 481 -17.47 -15.98 -37.46
CA LEU A 481 -17.84 -16.65 -38.71
C LEU A 481 -17.41 -18.12 -38.70
N ALA A 482 -16.24 -18.43 -38.14
CA ALA A 482 -15.76 -19.81 -38.00
C ALA A 482 -16.69 -20.66 -37.10
N VAL A 483 -17.18 -20.12 -35.98
CA VAL A 483 -18.20 -20.77 -35.12
C VAL A 483 -19.41 -21.18 -35.95
N ARG A 484 -20.07 -20.23 -36.64
CA ARG A 484 -21.26 -20.51 -37.45
C ARG A 484 -21.04 -21.53 -38.58
N GLN A 485 -19.81 -21.61 -39.11
CA GLN A 485 -19.43 -22.61 -40.10
C GLN A 485 -19.20 -23.99 -39.47
N ALA A 486 -18.56 -24.05 -38.29
CA ALA A 486 -18.31 -25.29 -37.56
C ALA A 486 -19.58 -25.87 -36.93
N GLU A 487 -20.50 -25.03 -36.43
CA GLU A 487 -21.85 -25.40 -36.00
C GLU A 487 -22.58 -26.12 -37.13
N ARG A 488 -22.63 -25.49 -38.32
CA ARG A 488 -23.30 -26.06 -39.49
C ARG A 488 -22.60 -27.32 -40.01
N GLY A 489 -21.27 -27.41 -39.90
CA GLY A 489 -20.51 -28.63 -40.19
C GLY A 489 -20.91 -29.79 -39.26
N PHE A 490 -20.94 -29.53 -37.95
CA PHE A 490 -21.35 -30.50 -36.94
C PHE A 490 -22.81 -30.96 -37.09
N GLU A 491 -23.75 -30.04 -37.42
CA GLU A 491 -25.14 -30.40 -37.76
C GLU A 491 -25.20 -31.40 -38.93
N ILE A 492 -24.43 -31.16 -39.99
CA ILE A 492 -24.40 -32.01 -41.19
C ILE A 492 -23.78 -33.37 -40.88
N ALA A 493 -22.64 -33.41 -40.19
CA ALA A 493 -21.99 -34.66 -39.78
C ALA A 493 -22.89 -35.47 -38.82
N SER A 494 -23.53 -34.82 -37.85
CA SER A 494 -24.48 -35.45 -36.93
C SER A 494 -25.72 -36.01 -37.64
N ALA A 495 -26.19 -35.36 -38.71
CA ALA A 495 -27.26 -35.90 -39.55
C ALA A 495 -26.77 -37.12 -40.35
N GLN A 496 -25.65 -36.98 -41.08
CA GLN A 496 -25.13 -38.05 -41.94
C GLN A 496 -24.75 -39.30 -41.14
N TYR A 497 -24.16 -39.17 -39.95
CA TYR A 497 -23.84 -40.30 -39.07
C TYR A 497 -25.10 -41.06 -38.64
N ARG A 498 -26.19 -40.37 -38.26
CA ARG A 498 -27.46 -41.00 -37.86
C ARG A 498 -28.16 -41.74 -39.00
N GLU A 499 -27.99 -41.28 -40.24
CA GLU A 499 -28.47 -41.96 -41.44
C GLU A 499 -27.50 -43.05 -41.95
N GLY A 500 -26.37 -43.31 -41.27
CA GLY A 500 -25.35 -44.29 -41.67
C GLY A 500 -24.53 -43.90 -42.91
N LEU A 501 -24.53 -42.61 -43.26
CA LEU A 501 -23.87 -42.05 -44.45
C LEU A 501 -22.48 -41.46 -44.18
N SER A 502 -22.07 -41.38 -42.91
CA SER A 502 -20.79 -40.80 -42.45
C SER A 502 -20.24 -41.61 -41.27
N SER A 503 -18.92 -41.55 -41.09
CA SER A 503 -18.18 -42.31 -40.08
C SER A 503 -18.16 -41.64 -38.69
N GLN A 504 -17.91 -42.45 -37.64
CA GLN A 504 -17.71 -41.92 -36.29
C GLN A 504 -16.51 -40.95 -36.20
N LEU A 505 -15.49 -41.17 -37.04
CA LEU A 505 -14.34 -40.29 -37.22
C LEU A 505 -14.79 -38.87 -37.61
N GLU A 506 -15.59 -38.73 -38.68
CA GLU A 506 -16.06 -37.44 -39.19
C GLU A 506 -16.95 -36.69 -38.19
N LEU A 507 -17.80 -37.41 -37.45
CA LEU A 507 -18.61 -36.84 -36.37
C LEU A 507 -17.75 -36.32 -35.21
N THR A 508 -16.76 -37.10 -34.76
CA THR A 508 -15.84 -36.69 -33.68
C THR A 508 -14.97 -35.50 -34.11
N ASP A 509 -14.41 -35.54 -35.32
CA ASP A 509 -13.56 -34.46 -35.83
C ASP A 509 -14.38 -33.15 -36.01
N SER A 510 -15.66 -33.24 -36.38
CA SER A 510 -16.58 -32.10 -36.44
C SER A 510 -16.94 -31.53 -35.05
N GLU A 511 -17.08 -32.38 -34.03
CA GLU A 511 -17.32 -31.95 -32.64
C GLU A 511 -16.11 -31.20 -32.08
N VAL A 512 -14.91 -31.72 -32.33
CA VAL A 512 -13.64 -31.10 -31.93
C VAL A 512 -13.43 -29.77 -32.65
N ALA A 513 -13.75 -29.69 -33.94
CA ALA A 513 -13.68 -28.45 -34.71
C ALA A 513 -14.65 -27.39 -34.18
N LEU A 514 -15.91 -27.74 -33.92
CA LEU A 514 -16.91 -26.86 -33.32
C LEU A 514 -16.43 -26.33 -31.95
N ARG A 515 -16.08 -27.24 -31.03
CA ARG A 515 -15.63 -26.88 -29.67
C ARG A 515 -14.39 -25.98 -29.71
N GLN A 516 -13.46 -26.21 -30.64
CA GLN A 516 -12.28 -25.36 -30.82
C GLN A 516 -12.65 -23.98 -31.37
N SER A 517 -13.60 -23.88 -32.30
CA SER A 517 -14.12 -22.60 -32.78
C SER A 517 -14.87 -21.83 -31.69
N GLU A 518 -15.73 -22.48 -30.91
CA GLU A 518 -16.42 -21.89 -29.75
C GLU A 518 -15.39 -21.26 -28.78
N PHE A 519 -14.37 -22.03 -28.38
CA PHE A 519 -13.31 -21.54 -27.49
C PHE A 519 -12.46 -20.42 -28.12
N ASN A 520 -12.07 -20.55 -29.40
CA ASN A 520 -11.31 -19.52 -30.10
C ASN A 520 -12.07 -18.18 -30.16
N TYR A 521 -13.41 -18.23 -30.28
CA TYR A 521 -14.23 -17.01 -30.24
C TYR A 521 -14.27 -16.40 -28.83
N ALA A 522 -14.55 -17.22 -27.80
CA ALA A 522 -14.53 -16.76 -26.42
C ALA A 522 -13.17 -16.17 -25.99
N GLN A 523 -12.06 -16.77 -26.44
CA GLN A 523 -10.70 -16.24 -26.25
C GLN A 523 -10.51 -14.89 -26.95
N ALA A 524 -10.96 -14.73 -28.20
CA ALA A 524 -10.82 -13.46 -28.92
C ALA A 524 -11.69 -12.33 -28.32
N VAL A 525 -12.87 -12.67 -27.80
CA VAL A 525 -13.70 -11.73 -27.02
C VAL A 525 -13.03 -11.36 -25.69
N TYR A 526 -12.44 -12.33 -24.97
CA TYR A 526 -11.63 -12.06 -23.78
C TYR A 526 -10.46 -11.13 -24.09
N ASP A 527 -9.67 -11.41 -25.13
CA ASP A 527 -8.52 -10.59 -25.54
C ASP A 527 -8.94 -9.13 -25.81
N TYR A 528 -10.09 -8.94 -26.48
CA TYR A 528 -10.66 -7.63 -26.78
C TYR A 528 -11.06 -6.85 -25.51
N LEU A 529 -11.76 -7.51 -24.57
CA LEU A 529 -12.16 -6.90 -23.29
C LEU A 529 -10.94 -6.56 -22.42
N VAL A 530 -9.92 -7.43 -22.43
CA VAL A 530 -8.63 -7.22 -21.75
C VAL A 530 -7.89 -6.02 -22.33
N ALA A 531 -7.72 -5.96 -23.66
CA ALA A 531 -7.02 -4.86 -24.33
C ALA A 531 -7.74 -3.52 -24.11
N ARG A 532 -9.08 -3.49 -24.19
CA ARG A 532 -9.89 -2.29 -23.95
C ARG A 532 -9.84 -1.84 -22.48
N ALA A 533 -9.81 -2.77 -21.53
CA ALA A 533 -9.66 -2.43 -20.11
C ALA A 533 -8.26 -1.87 -19.77
N GLN A 534 -7.22 -2.41 -20.40
CA GLN A 534 -5.85 -1.87 -20.30
C GLN A 534 -5.71 -0.51 -21.01
N LEU A 535 -6.44 -0.29 -22.11
CA LEU A 535 -6.47 1.00 -22.81
C LEU A 535 -7.15 2.09 -21.96
N ASP A 536 -8.25 1.77 -21.26
CA ASP A 536 -8.87 2.66 -20.28
C ASP A 536 -7.87 3.06 -19.16
N GLU A 537 -7.02 2.13 -18.71
CA GLU A 537 -5.97 2.41 -17.71
C GLU A 537 -4.85 3.27 -18.28
N ALA A 538 -4.31 2.91 -19.45
CA ALA A 538 -3.21 3.62 -20.10
C ALA A 538 -3.59 5.05 -20.53
N THR A 539 -4.87 5.32 -20.76
CA THR A 539 -5.42 6.66 -21.00
C THR A 539 -5.87 7.39 -19.71
N GLY A 540 -5.79 6.74 -18.54
CA GLY A 540 -6.27 7.32 -17.28
C GLY A 540 -7.78 7.58 -17.25
N ARG A 541 -8.55 6.91 -18.11
CA ARG A 541 -10.02 6.96 -18.21
C ARG A 541 -10.66 5.63 -17.81
N VAL A 542 -10.18 4.99 -16.74
CA VAL A 542 -10.88 3.83 -16.16
C VAL A 542 -12.28 4.26 -15.70
N PRO A 543 -13.36 3.57 -16.15
CA PRO A 543 -14.70 3.83 -15.64
C PRO A 543 -14.76 3.51 -14.14
N LEU A 544 -15.21 4.48 -13.35
CA LEU A 544 -15.38 4.33 -11.91
C LEU A 544 -16.87 4.24 -11.58
N VAL A 545 -17.20 3.38 -10.62
CA VAL A 545 -18.53 3.32 -10.02
C VAL A 545 -18.50 4.16 -8.74
N ASP A 546 -19.49 5.03 -8.56
CA ASP A 546 -19.64 5.74 -7.29
C ASP A 546 -19.90 4.72 -6.16
N VAL A 547 -19.05 4.78 -5.14
CA VAL A 547 -19.19 4.02 -3.90
C VAL A 547 -19.83 4.95 -2.88
N ASP A 548 -21.04 4.63 -2.43
CA ASP A 548 -21.67 5.34 -1.32
C ASP A 548 -20.72 5.39 -0.11
N ALA A 549 -20.61 6.55 0.53
CA ALA A 549 -19.65 6.84 1.60
C ALA A 549 -19.98 6.16 2.95
N GLN A 550 -20.52 4.93 2.92
CA GLN A 550 -20.77 4.08 4.10
C GLN A 550 -19.50 3.37 4.59
N GLY A 551 -18.39 3.48 3.84
CA GLY A 551 -17.10 2.84 4.10
C GLY A 551 -16.22 3.47 5.18
N ASP A 552 -16.72 4.40 6.00
CA ASP A 552 -15.95 5.02 7.10
C ASP A 552 -15.86 4.11 8.35
N ARG A 553 -15.76 2.79 8.11
CA ARG A 553 -15.40 1.76 9.09
C ARG A 553 -13.88 1.57 9.12
N PHE A 554 -13.11 2.58 9.57
CA PHE A 554 -11.79 2.45 10.26
C PHE A 554 -11.20 3.83 10.63
#